data_AF-A0A0D6ZB91-F1
#
_entry.id   AF-A0A0D6ZB91-F1
#
_cell.length_a   1.000
_cell.length_b   1.000
_cell.length_c   1.000
_cell.angle_alpha   90.00
_cell.angle_beta   90.00
_cell.angle_gamma   90.00
#
_symmetry.space_group_name_H-M   'P 1'
#
loop_
_entity.id
_entity.type
_entity.pdbx_description
1 polymer ?
#
loop_
_entity_poly.entity_id
_entity_poly.type
_entity_poly.pdbx_seq_one_letter_code
_entity_poly.pdbx_strand_id
1 'polypeptide(L)'
;MKFKILGMVFLAAGFLAGCNSGDNTAEPEKQMQNIKELVSDYSTGKIEGNTASITAKELVIADKAGNKQVYDISAEDFFVSIAPYENQTHP
;
A
#
# COMPACT_ATOMS: atom_id res chain seq x y z
N MET A 1 18.71 -20.44 58.77
CA MET A 1 18.08 -19.16 58.35
C MET A 1 19.06 -18.23 57.64
N LYS A 2 19.72 -18.65 56.53
CA LYS A 2 20.63 -17.77 55.77
C LYS A 2 20.59 -17.96 54.25
N PHE A 3 19.87 -18.96 53.75
CA PHE A 3 19.83 -19.31 52.32
C PHE A 3 18.50 -19.01 51.60
N LYS A 4 17.51 -18.42 52.29
CA LYS A 4 16.22 -18.09 51.68
C LYS A 4 16.15 -16.69 51.05
N ILE A 5 17.19 -15.87 51.21
CA ILE A 5 17.18 -14.47 50.75
C ILE A 5 17.77 -14.31 49.34
N LEU A 6 18.51 -15.30 48.83
CA LEU A 6 19.15 -15.19 47.50
C LEU A 6 18.20 -15.50 46.32
N GLY A 7 17.05 -16.12 46.56
CA GLY A 7 16.05 -16.42 45.52
C GLY A 7 15.12 -15.25 45.18
N MET A 8 15.08 -14.21 46.03
CA MET A 8 14.13 -13.09 45.93
C MET A 8 14.81 -11.81 45.39
N VAL A 9 15.85 -11.96 44.56
CA VAL A 9 16.42 -10.85 43.78
C VAL A 9 16.35 -11.13 42.28
N PHE A 10 16.26 -12.41 41.87
CA PHE A 10 16.08 -12.78 40.47
C PHE A 10 14.66 -12.54 39.92
N LEU A 11 13.66 -12.36 40.79
CA LEU A 11 12.27 -12.13 40.36
C LEU A 11 11.94 -10.64 40.11
N ALA A 12 12.88 -9.73 40.40
CA ALA A 12 12.71 -8.28 40.22
C ALA A 12 13.28 -7.75 38.89
N ALA A 13 13.94 -8.59 38.08
CA ALA A 13 14.48 -8.19 36.78
C ALA A 13 13.50 -8.45 35.61
N GLY A 14 12.36 -9.11 35.85
CA GLY A 14 11.40 -9.49 34.81
C GLY A 14 10.40 -8.39 34.40
N PHE A 15 10.35 -7.26 35.10
CA PHE A 15 9.31 -6.24 34.91
C PHE A 15 9.67 -5.09 33.95
N LEU A 16 10.85 -5.12 33.31
CA LEU A 16 11.25 -4.11 32.31
C LEU A 16 11.01 -4.54 30.85
N ALA A 17 10.34 -5.66 30.59
CA ALA A 17 9.92 -6.07 29.24
C ALA A 17 8.60 -5.41 28.78
N GLY A 18 8.35 -4.17 29.20
CA GLY A 18 7.14 -3.41 28.91
C GLY A 18 7.46 -2.02 28.38
N CYS A 19 7.90 -1.97 27.12
CA CYS A 19 7.78 -0.87 26.14
C CYS A 19 8.88 -1.02 25.09
N ASN A 20 8.84 -2.13 24.36
CA ASN A 20 8.95 -1.99 22.93
C ASN A 20 7.61 -2.49 22.38
N SER A 21 6.58 -1.68 22.57
CA SER A 21 5.66 -1.47 21.46
C SER A 21 6.55 -0.87 20.37
N GLY A 22 7.27 -1.76 19.69
CA GLY A 22 7.59 -1.53 18.32
C GLY A 22 6.21 -1.31 17.75
N ASP A 23 5.89 -0.04 17.59
CA ASP A 23 5.15 0.41 16.44
C ASP A 23 5.92 -0.12 15.23
N ASN A 24 5.81 -1.43 15.01
CA ASN A 24 5.26 -1.96 13.79
C ASN A 24 3.81 -1.44 13.71
N THR A 25 3.62 -0.11 13.77
CA THR A 25 3.10 0.55 12.59
C THR A 25 3.96 -0.06 11.51
N ALA A 26 3.45 -1.15 10.94
CA ALA A 26 3.73 -1.39 9.55
C ALA A 26 3.45 -0.02 8.97
N GLU A 27 4.54 0.74 8.74
CA GLU A 27 4.62 1.56 7.57
C GLU A 27 3.87 0.72 6.55
N PRO A 28 2.76 1.20 5.98
CA PRO A 28 2.21 0.50 4.85
C PRO A 28 3.42 0.45 3.95
N GLU A 29 4.06 -0.73 3.88
CA GLU A 29 5.29 -0.90 3.16
C GLU A 29 4.82 -0.44 1.81
N LYS A 30 5.32 0.74 1.43
CA LYS A 30 5.31 1.17 0.07
C LYS A 30 6.13 0.05 -0.55
N GLN A 31 5.46 -1.04 -0.96
CA GLN A 31 5.39 -1.32 -2.37
C GLN A 31 5.29 0.06 -3.00
N MET A 32 6.45 0.63 -3.30
CA MET A 32 6.63 1.56 -4.38
C MET A 32 6.13 0.77 -5.57
N GLN A 33 4.81 0.72 -5.68
CA GLN A 33 4.12 0.14 -6.78
C GLN A 33 4.49 1.10 -7.87
N ASN A 34 5.40 0.65 -8.74
CA ASN A 34 5.89 1.44 -9.84
C ASN A 34 4.66 1.92 -10.60
N ILE A 35 4.31 3.21 -10.46
CA ILE A 35 3.04 3.74 -10.97
C ILE A 35 2.96 3.51 -12.48
N LYS A 36 4.10 3.59 -13.18
CA LYS A 36 4.19 3.29 -14.61
C LYS A 36 3.85 1.83 -14.92
N GLU A 37 4.34 0.88 -14.13
CA GLU A 37 3.99 -0.54 -14.29
C GLU A 37 2.52 -0.80 -13.95
N LEU A 38 2.01 -0.19 -12.87
CA LEU A 38 0.62 -0.31 -12.47
C LEU A 38 -0.34 0.20 -13.54
N VAL A 39 -0.08 1.40 -14.09
CA VAL A 39 -0.87 1.97 -15.18
C VAL A 39 -0.77 1.11 -16.43
N SER A 40 0.41 0.57 -16.76
CA SER A 40 0.59 -0.34 -17.89
C SER A 40 -0.23 -1.63 -17.73
N ASP A 41 -0.19 -2.24 -16.56
CA ASP A 41 -0.90 -3.50 -16.27
C ASP A 41 -2.43 -3.32 -16.35
N TYR A 42 -2.96 -2.19 -15.86
CA TYR A 42 -4.37 -1.85 -16.05
C TYR A 42 -4.71 -1.52 -17.51
N SER A 43 -3.86 -0.75 -18.20
CA SER A 43 -4.12 -0.31 -19.60
C SER A 43 -4.10 -1.48 -20.59
N THR A 44 -3.32 -2.52 -20.29
CA THR A 44 -3.24 -3.75 -21.10
C THR A 44 -4.23 -4.84 -20.66
N GLY A 45 -5.00 -4.59 -19.60
CA GLY A 45 -5.98 -5.56 -19.08
C GLY A 45 -5.35 -6.76 -18.36
N LYS A 46 -4.09 -6.68 -17.93
CA LYS A 46 -3.41 -7.75 -17.17
C LYS A 46 -3.99 -7.90 -15.76
N ILE A 47 -4.49 -6.81 -15.17
CA ILE A 47 -5.20 -6.83 -13.89
C ILE A 47 -6.71 -6.84 -14.17
N GLU A 48 -7.40 -7.85 -13.62
CA GLU A 48 -8.84 -8.04 -13.79
C GLU A 48 -9.61 -7.79 -12.48
N GLY A 49 -10.92 -7.58 -12.60
CA GLY A 49 -11.85 -7.56 -11.46
C GLY A 49 -11.95 -6.23 -10.71
N ASN A 50 -11.06 -5.27 -10.97
CA ASN A 50 -11.16 -3.89 -10.54
C ASN A 50 -11.42 -2.97 -11.74
N THR A 51 -11.88 -1.76 -11.46
CA THR A 51 -11.94 -0.68 -12.45
C THR A 51 -10.88 0.36 -12.14
N ALA A 52 -10.30 0.97 -13.16
CA ALA A 52 -9.29 2.00 -13.01
C ALA A 52 -9.63 3.20 -13.90
N SER A 53 -9.42 4.41 -13.40
CA SER A 53 -9.45 5.64 -14.18
C SER A 53 -8.24 6.50 -13.84
N ILE A 54 -7.75 7.25 -14.82
CA ILE A 54 -6.56 8.07 -14.68
C ILE A 54 -6.81 9.48 -15.22
N THR A 55 -6.26 10.46 -14.53
CA THR A 55 -6.20 11.87 -14.94
C THR A 55 -4.74 12.34 -14.95
N ALA A 56 -4.50 13.62 -15.23
CA ALA A 56 -3.15 14.20 -15.15
C ALA A 56 -2.55 14.21 -13.73
N LYS A 57 -3.36 14.01 -12.68
CA LYS A 57 -2.95 14.15 -11.28
C LYS A 57 -3.28 12.96 -10.42
N GLU A 58 -4.23 12.12 -10.84
CA GLU A 58 -4.75 11.05 -10.01
C GLU A 58 -4.91 9.75 -10.80
N LEU A 59 -4.54 8.64 -10.17
CA LEU A 59 -4.97 7.30 -10.54
C LEU A 59 -5.97 6.81 -9.48
N VAL A 60 -7.16 6.42 -9.93
CA VAL A 60 -8.23 5.91 -9.07
C VAL A 60 -8.51 4.45 -9.41
N ILE A 61 -8.41 3.57 -8.43
CA ILE A 61 -8.73 2.14 -8.55
C ILE A 61 -9.95 1.87 -7.68
N ALA A 62 -10.99 1.26 -8.25
CA ALA A 62 -12.18 0.84 -7.52
C ALA A 62 -12.39 -0.67 -7.60
N ASP A 63 -12.62 -1.30 -6.45
CA ASP A 63 -12.99 -2.71 -6.37
C ASP A 63 -14.46 -2.95 -6.78
N LYS A 64 -14.89 -4.21 -6.80
CA LYS A 64 -16.27 -4.60 -7.15
C LYS A 64 -17.32 -4.08 -6.16
N ALA A 65 -16.93 -3.78 -4.92
CA ALA A 65 -17.81 -3.21 -3.91
C ALA A 65 -17.87 -1.68 -4.00
N GLY A 66 -17.07 -1.07 -4.87
CA GLY A 66 -16.98 0.37 -5.06
C GLY A 66 -16.03 1.08 -4.08
N ASN A 67 -15.25 0.33 -3.28
CA ASN A 67 -14.21 0.94 -2.46
C ASN A 67 -13.11 1.48 -3.35
N LYS A 68 -12.67 2.71 -3.09
CA LYS A 68 -11.73 3.43 -3.93
C LYS A 68 -10.38 3.60 -3.25
N GLN A 69 -9.32 3.38 -4.00
CA GLN A 69 -7.96 3.79 -3.67
C GLN A 69 -7.52 4.88 -4.66
N VAL A 70 -6.97 5.98 -4.14
CA VAL A 70 -6.57 7.14 -4.92
C VAL A 70 -5.07 7.36 -4.74
N TYR A 71 -4.35 7.48 -5.85
CA TYR A 71 -2.93 7.76 -5.89
C TYR A 71 -2.72 9.15 -6.50
N ASP A 72 -1.99 10.02 -5.80
CA ASP A 72 -1.50 11.28 -6.38
C ASP A 72 -0.31 10.96 -7.28
N ILE A 73 -0.45 11.30 -8.56
CA ILE A 73 0.53 11.08 -9.62
C ILE A 73 0.97 12.40 -10.25
N SER A 74 0.73 13.54 -9.59
CA SER A 74 1.09 14.87 -10.10
C SER A 74 2.60 15.05 -10.32
N ALA A 75 3.42 14.21 -9.70
CA ALA A 75 4.88 14.19 -9.83
C ALA A 75 5.40 13.13 -10.84
N GLU A 76 4.51 12.30 -11.39
CA GLU A 76 4.85 11.26 -12.36
C GLU A 76 4.82 11.81 -13.79
N ASP A 77 5.39 11.05 -14.74
CA ASP A 77 5.29 11.37 -16.16
C ASP A 77 3.82 11.44 -16.62
N PHE A 78 3.53 12.33 -17.57
CA PHE A 78 2.19 12.38 -18.16
C PHE A 78 1.89 11.12 -18.99
N PHE A 79 0.76 10.47 -18.71
CA PHE A 79 0.33 9.25 -19.40
C PHE A 79 -0.63 9.57 -20.54
N VAL A 80 -0.38 8.98 -21.71
CA VAL A 80 -1.24 9.08 -22.90
C VAL A 80 -1.71 7.69 -23.29
N SER A 81 -3.03 7.48 -23.28
CA SER A 81 -3.68 6.26 -23.78
C SER A 81 -4.48 6.61 -25.02
N ILE A 82 -4.21 5.93 -26.13
CA ILE A 82 -4.86 6.17 -27.43
C ILE A 82 -5.43 4.85 -27.92
N ALA A 83 -6.70 4.87 -28.31
CA ALA A 83 -7.35 3.77 -29.02
C ALA A 83 -7.60 4.19 -30.47
N PRO A 84 -6.72 3.82 -31.42
CA PRO A 84 -6.95 4.09 -32.84
C PRO A 84 -8.23 3.42 -33.33
N TYR A 85 -8.88 4.04 -34.31
CA TYR A 85 -10.09 3.52 -34.93
C TYR A 85 -10.06 3.78 -36.44
N GLU A 86 -10.78 2.97 -37.20
CA GLU A 86 -10.88 3.13 -38.65
C GLU A 86 -12.06 4.03 -39.04
N ASN A 87 -13.27 3.70 -38.58
CA ASN A 87 -14.50 4.32 -39.08
C ASN A 87 -15.28 5.11 -38.01
N GLN A 88 -15.38 4.59 -36.79
CA GLN A 88 -16.15 5.21 -35.70
C GLN A 88 -15.39 5.13 -34.37
N THR A 89 -15.60 6.13 -33.53
CA THR A 89 -15.00 6.25 -32.20
C THR A 89 -16.05 6.67 -31.17
N HIS A 90 -15.67 6.68 -29.90
CA HIS A 90 -16.51 7.13 -28.78
C HIS A 90 -15.80 8.28 -28.05
N PRO A 91 -16.53 9.35 -27.67
CA PRO A 91 -16.02 10.36 -26.73
C PRO A 91 -15.96 9.83 -25.30
#